data_AF-A0A838RYN1-F1
#
_entry.id   AF-A0A838RYN1-F1
#
_cell.length_a   1.000
_cell.length_b   1.000
_cell.length_c   1.000
_cell.angle_alpha   90.00
_cell.angle_beta   90.00
_cell.angle_gamma   90.00
#
_symmetry.space_group_name_H-M   'P 1'
#
loop_
_entity.id
_entity.type
_entity.pdbx_description
1 polymer ?
#
loop_
_entity_poly.entity_id
_entity_poly.type
_entity_poly.pdbx_seq_one_letter_code
_entity_poly.pdbx_strand_id
1 'polypeptide(L)'
;MNQGYAVNPVTGLPYADNLVKLADHARVLAEYWADGPHSETPPGHWNVIANDVSDNPLTQNRIGGAGPIVDDLQWDVKMYLALNGAVHDAAIAAWGIKRQYDSARPISMVRYMGGKGQSSDLNLSSYNIDGLPLEQDLIELVTTGSIAHGGRHRNAYLLANQDHNGDFFPIFSEQGLVNKVVVHAWNHAPANPDLEVSGADWVLAEHWLPYQMETFITPAFPGYVSGHSTFSRSAAEVMANFTGSPYFPGGLEEALFTPDYLKFEHGPTQAITLQWVSYFDAADDAGMSRRWSGIHPEIDDLPARVLGHSIGLGAYRRASNLFTGVPEPSSLVLMLLAAITLRSRKDWTHEVSQCPCKSSPSFLRSVS
;
A
#
# COMPACT_ATOMS: atom_id res chain seq x y z
N MET A 1 -1.04 16.45 7.21
CA MET A 1 -2.08 15.93 8.12
C MET A 1 -3.42 16.19 7.44
N ASN A 2 -4.32 15.20 7.37
CA ASN A 2 -5.67 15.45 6.87
C ASN A 2 -6.40 16.39 7.82
N GLN A 3 -7.18 17.31 7.25
CA GLN A 3 -8.15 18.06 8.04
C GLN A 3 -9.30 17.08 8.31
N GLY A 4 -9.47 16.69 9.57
CA GLY A 4 -10.56 15.81 9.99
C GLY A 4 -11.94 16.43 9.73
N TYR A 5 -13.00 15.67 10.00
CA TYR A 5 -14.38 16.09 9.75
C TYR A 5 -15.09 16.41 11.07
N ALA A 6 -15.69 17.59 11.18
CA ALA A 6 -16.51 17.94 12.35
C ALA A 6 -17.97 17.47 12.20
N VAL A 7 -18.46 17.33 10.97
CA VAL A 7 -19.84 16.95 10.64
C VAL A 7 -19.81 15.84 9.60
N ASN A 8 -20.67 14.84 9.79
CA ASN A 8 -20.85 13.75 8.88
C ASN A 8 -21.47 14.26 7.56
N PRO A 9 -20.78 14.12 6.42
CA PRO A 9 -21.23 14.68 5.16
C PRO A 9 -22.44 13.94 4.56
N VAL A 10 -22.75 12.74 5.04
CA VAL A 10 -23.89 11.92 4.59
C VAL A 10 -25.13 12.21 5.44
N THR A 11 -24.98 12.33 6.76
CA THR A 11 -26.13 12.49 7.69
C THR A 11 -26.36 13.92 8.15
N GLY A 12 -25.36 14.81 8.04
CA GLY A 12 -25.40 16.19 8.55
C GLY A 12 -25.26 16.31 10.08
N LEU A 13 -25.02 15.20 10.78
CA LEU A 13 -24.85 15.18 12.24
C LEU A 13 -23.37 15.40 12.62
N PRO A 14 -23.07 16.04 13.77
CA PRO A 14 -21.70 16.16 14.25
C PRO A 14 -21.09 14.80 14.59
N TYR A 15 -19.79 14.63 14.33
CA TYR A 15 -19.06 13.47 14.88
C TYR A 15 -18.75 13.69 16.36
N ALA A 16 -18.72 12.60 17.12
CA ALA A 16 -18.13 12.62 18.45
C ALA A 16 -16.60 12.67 18.35
N ASP A 17 -15.95 13.28 19.34
CA ASP A 17 -14.49 13.27 19.42
C ASP A 17 -13.96 11.83 19.60
N ASN A 18 -13.00 11.43 18.76
CA ASN A 18 -12.28 10.17 18.87
C ASN A 18 -10.84 10.43 19.33
N LEU A 19 -10.66 10.66 20.63
CA LEU A 19 -9.36 10.94 21.22
C LEU A 19 -8.61 9.62 21.52
N VAL A 20 -7.54 9.38 20.78
CA VAL A 20 -6.69 8.20 20.93
C VAL A 20 -5.25 8.59 21.24
N LYS A 21 -4.52 7.73 21.96
CA LYS A 21 -3.09 7.96 22.22
C LYS A 21 -2.34 7.83 20.90
N LEU A 22 -1.54 8.85 20.55
CA LEU A 22 -0.81 8.88 19.28
C LEU A 22 0.08 7.64 19.08
N ALA A 23 0.77 7.19 20.13
CA ALA A 23 1.63 6.00 20.06
C ALA A 23 0.83 4.70 19.83
N ASP A 24 -0.37 4.58 20.40
CA ASP A 24 -1.26 3.43 20.12
C ASP A 24 -1.78 3.50 18.68
N HIS A 25 -2.23 4.68 18.25
CA HIS A 25 -2.71 4.90 16.89
C HIS A 25 -1.63 4.61 15.85
N ALA A 26 -0.42 5.14 16.00
CA ALA A 26 0.66 4.96 15.03
C ALA A 26 1.05 3.49 14.88
N ARG A 27 1.14 2.73 15.98
CA ARG A 27 1.49 1.30 15.97
C ARG A 27 0.38 0.43 15.40
N VAL A 28 -0.87 0.65 15.80
CA VAL A 28 -2.03 -0.05 15.22
C VAL A 28 -2.14 0.23 13.73
N LEU A 29 -1.95 1.48 13.32
CA LEU A 29 -2.00 1.85 11.91
C LEU A 29 -0.87 1.19 11.11
N ALA A 30 0.35 1.15 11.67
CA ALA A 30 1.50 0.48 11.08
C ALA A 30 1.25 -1.01 10.84
N GLU A 31 0.65 -1.72 11.80
CA GLU A 31 0.35 -3.14 11.68
C GLU A 31 -0.90 -3.43 10.83
N TYR A 32 -1.97 -2.63 10.94
CA TYR A 32 -3.19 -2.81 10.16
C TYR A 32 -2.96 -2.74 8.65
N TRP A 33 -2.15 -1.78 8.22
CA TRP A 33 -1.78 -1.64 6.81
C TRP A 33 -0.49 -2.40 6.46
N ALA A 34 0.07 -3.23 7.37
CA ALA A 34 1.28 -4.01 7.10
C ALA A 34 1.09 -5.03 5.96
N ASP A 35 -0.12 -5.58 5.86
CA ASP A 35 -0.51 -6.56 4.84
C ASP A 35 0.49 -7.74 4.77
N GLY A 36 0.68 -8.38 5.93
CA GLY A 36 1.70 -9.40 6.18
C GLY A 36 1.45 -10.77 5.52
N PRO A 37 2.30 -11.78 5.79
CA PRO A 37 2.31 -13.06 5.07
C PRO A 37 1.03 -13.91 5.19
N HIS A 38 0.15 -13.58 6.13
CA HIS A 38 -1.11 -14.29 6.40
C HIS A 38 -2.35 -13.44 6.15
N SER A 39 -2.19 -12.30 5.48
CA SER A 39 -3.28 -11.47 4.98
C SER A 39 -3.21 -11.34 3.46
N GLU A 40 -4.22 -10.72 2.89
CA GLU A 40 -4.12 -10.08 1.59
C GLU A 40 -2.94 -9.09 1.53
N THR A 41 -2.37 -8.96 0.34
CA THR A 41 -1.40 -7.89 0.02
C THR A 41 -2.11 -6.55 -0.14
N PRO A 42 -1.41 -5.39 -0.20
CA PRO A 42 -2.07 -4.09 -0.22
C PRO A 42 -3.16 -3.89 -1.30
N PRO A 43 -2.99 -4.38 -2.54
CA PRO A 43 -4.09 -4.38 -3.51
C PRO A 43 -5.33 -5.15 -3.05
N GLY A 44 -5.13 -6.29 -2.39
CA GLY A 44 -6.21 -7.14 -1.90
C GLY A 44 -6.93 -6.56 -0.68
N HIS A 45 -6.24 -5.80 0.18
CA HIS A 45 -6.90 -5.06 1.28
C HIS A 45 -7.98 -4.13 0.72
N TRP A 46 -7.72 -3.47 -0.40
CA TRP A 46 -8.73 -2.67 -1.09
C TRP A 46 -9.88 -3.47 -1.68
N ASN A 47 -9.69 -4.75 -1.99
CA ASN A 47 -10.80 -5.64 -2.34
C ASN A 47 -11.67 -5.98 -1.12
N VAL A 48 -11.06 -6.17 0.06
CA VAL A 48 -11.81 -6.36 1.31
C VAL A 48 -12.68 -5.13 1.59
N ILE A 49 -12.08 -3.94 1.58
CA ILE A 49 -12.81 -2.67 1.72
C ILE A 49 -13.94 -2.54 0.70
N ALA A 50 -13.67 -2.90 -0.56
CA ALA A 50 -14.69 -2.80 -1.61
C ALA A 50 -15.85 -3.77 -1.39
N ASN A 51 -15.58 -4.98 -0.88
CA ASN A 51 -16.63 -5.94 -0.52
C ASN A 51 -17.44 -5.45 0.68
N ASP A 52 -16.80 -4.91 1.71
CA ASP A 52 -17.49 -4.34 2.87
C ASP A 52 -18.43 -3.20 2.44
N VAL A 53 -17.99 -2.37 1.50
CA VAL A 53 -18.83 -1.33 0.89
C VAL A 53 -19.97 -1.93 0.07
N SER A 54 -19.72 -2.95 -0.76
CA SER A 54 -20.76 -3.62 -1.55
C SER A 54 -21.85 -4.25 -0.68
N ASP A 55 -21.45 -4.91 0.41
CA ASP A 55 -22.33 -5.63 1.33
C ASP A 55 -23.03 -4.71 2.34
N ASN A 56 -22.60 -3.44 2.44
CA ASN A 56 -23.20 -2.48 3.34
C ASN A 56 -24.66 -2.17 2.95
N PRO A 57 -25.63 -2.29 3.87
CA PRO A 57 -27.05 -2.08 3.58
C PRO A 57 -27.40 -0.63 3.20
N LEU A 58 -26.50 0.33 3.44
CA LEU A 58 -26.65 1.73 3.03
C LEU A 58 -26.14 1.98 1.60
N THR A 59 -25.44 1.03 1.00
CA THR A 59 -24.98 1.12 -0.39
C THR A 59 -26.13 0.91 -1.34
N GLN A 60 -26.26 1.83 -2.29
CA GLN A 60 -27.13 1.62 -3.45
C GLN A 60 -26.25 1.24 -4.63
N ASN A 61 -26.50 0.06 -5.21
CA ASN A 61 -25.72 -0.48 -6.33
C ASN A 61 -25.98 0.29 -7.64
N ARG A 62 -25.60 1.57 -7.67
CA ARG A 62 -25.68 2.49 -8.81
C ARG A 62 -24.27 2.87 -9.20
N ILE A 63 -23.82 2.41 -10.37
CA ILE A 63 -22.44 2.66 -10.82
C ILE A 63 -22.27 4.15 -11.13
N GLY A 64 -21.32 4.79 -10.46
CA GLY A 64 -21.14 6.24 -10.50
C GLY A 64 -22.11 7.01 -9.61
N GLY A 65 -22.85 6.34 -8.71
CA GLY A 65 -23.87 6.94 -7.85
C GLY A 65 -25.14 7.40 -8.57
N ALA A 66 -25.25 7.11 -9.88
CA ALA A 66 -26.36 7.55 -10.73
C ALA A 66 -26.82 6.43 -11.67
N GLY A 67 -27.91 6.67 -12.39
CA GLY A 67 -28.48 5.68 -13.31
C GLY A 67 -29.23 4.57 -12.58
N PRO A 68 -29.53 3.43 -13.25
CA PRO A 68 -30.32 2.35 -12.65
C PRO A 68 -29.56 1.64 -11.53
N ILE A 69 -30.31 1.01 -10.61
CA ILE A 69 -29.73 0.03 -9.70
C ILE A 69 -29.42 -1.21 -10.52
N VAL A 70 -28.22 -1.77 -10.33
CA VAL A 70 -27.77 -3.00 -10.96
C VAL A 70 -27.88 -4.16 -9.96
N ASP A 71 -27.93 -5.39 -10.47
CA ASP A 71 -27.82 -6.59 -9.63
C ASP A 71 -26.39 -6.77 -9.10
N ASP A 72 -26.25 -7.60 -8.07
CA ASP A 72 -24.98 -7.80 -7.34
C ASP A 72 -23.88 -8.36 -8.25
N LEU A 73 -24.22 -9.29 -9.14
CA LEU A 73 -23.26 -9.83 -10.10
C LEU A 73 -22.71 -8.74 -11.01
N GLN A 74 -23.59 -7.88 -11.54
CA GLN A 74 -23.18 -6.76 -12.38
C GLN A 74 -22.38 -5.71 -11.60
N TRP A 75 -22.73 -5.44 -10.35
CA TRP A 75 -21.99 -4.56 -9.46
C TRP A 75 -20.57 -5.08 -9.23
N ASP A 76 -20.43 -6.31 -8.75
CA ASP A 76 -19.16 -6.92 -8.39
C ASP A 76 -18.22 -7.02 -9.59
N VAL A 77 -18.70 -7.56 -10.72
CA VAL A 77 -17.86 -7.71 -11.92
C VAL A 77 -17.31 -6.37 -12.38
N LYS A 78 -18.12 -5.31 -12.32
CA LYS A 78 -17.70 -3.97 -12.76
C LYS A 78 -16.81 -3.28 -11.72
N MET A 79 -17.10 -3.47 -10.44
CA MET A 79 -16.27 -2.97 -9.33
C MET A 79 -14.88 -3.59 -9.43
N TYR A 80 -14.79 -4.92 -9.47
CA TYR A 80 -13.52 -5.64 -9.58
C TYR A 80 -12.76 -5.28 -10.85
N LEU A 81 -13.44 -5.11 -12.00
CA LEU A 81 -12.77 -4.69 -13.23
C LEU A 81 -12.11 -3.30 -13.06
N ALA A 82 -12.82 -2.34 -12.48
CA ALA A 82 -12.29 -1.00 -12.27
C ALA A 82 -11.17 -1.00 -11.21
N LEU A 83 -11.42 -1.61 -10.06
CA LEU A 83 -10.51 -1.62 -8.92
C LEU A 83 -9.24 -2.39 -9.24
N ASN A 84 -9.36 -3.63 -9.71
CA ASN A 84 -8.21 -4.48 -9.99
C ASN A 84 -7.42 -3.98 -11.19
N GLY A 85 -8.07 -3.38 -12.19
CA GLY A 85 -7.38 -2.68 -13.27
C GLY A 85 -6.53 -1.52 -12.74
N ALA A 86 -7.08 -0.72 -11.83
CA ALA A 86 -6.37 0.42 -11.25
C ALA A 86 -5.19 0.01 -10.39
N VAL A 87 -5.36 -0.95 -9.47
CA VAL A 87 -4.25 -1.42 -8.63
C VAL A 87 -3.22 -2.22 -9.43
N HIS A 88 -3.60 -2.84 -10.55
CA HIS A 88 -2.63 -3.44 -11.48
C HIS A 88 -1.78 -2.38 -12.18
N ASP A 89 -2.41 -1.34 -12.73
CA ASP A 89 -1.69 -0.22 -13.36
C ASP A 89 -0.80 0.52 -12.34
N ALA A 90 -1.27 0.64 -11.09
CA ALA A 90 -0.48 1.16 -9.97
C ALA A 90 0.77 0.30 -9.70
N ALA A 91 0.66 -1.03 -9.77
CA ALA A 91 1.82 -1.92 -9.65
C ALA A 91 2.82 -1.67 -10.79
N ILE A 92 2.35 -1.61 -12.03
CA ILE A 92 3.23 -1.37 -13.20
C ILE A 92 4.01 -0.05 -13.01
N ALA A 93 3.31 1.03 -12.65
CA ALA A 93 3.92 2.33 -12.45
C ALA A 93 4.90 2.33 -11.26
N ALA A 94 4.47 1.85 -10.09
CA ALA A 94 5.30 1.87 -8.88
C ALA A 94 6.55 0.99 -9.04
N TRP A 95 6.44 -0.21 -9.60
CA TRP A 95 7.61 -1.08 -9.83
C TRP A 95 8.51 -0.55 -10.95
N GLY A 96 7.94 0.07 -11.99
CA GLY A 96 8.72 0.76 -13.02
C GLY A 96 9.60 1.85 -12.43
N ILE A 97 9.04 2.68 -11.55
CA ILE A 97 9.75 3.74 -10.82
C ILE A 97 10.79 3.15 -9.86
N LYS A 98 10.42 2.15 -9.05
CA LYS A 98 11.35 1.47 -8.13
C LYS A 98 12.58 0.93 -8.86
N ARG A 99 12.39 0.30 -10.02
CA ARG A 99 13.48 -0.22 -10.83
C ARG A 99 14.34 0.89 -11.45
N GLN A 100 13.73 2.00 -11.82
CA GLN A 100 14.44 3.13 -12.44
C GLN A 100 15.34 3.86 -11.45
N TYR A 101 14.88 4.09 -10.23
CA TYR A 101 15.60 4.89 -9.24
C TYR A 101 16.42 4.07 -8.25
N ASP A 102 16.07 2.79 -8.01
CA ASP A 102 16.80 1.86 -7.15
C ASP A 102 17.19 2.46 -5.78
N SER A 103 16.26 3.22 -5.17
CA SER A 103 16.56 3.98 -3.97
C SER A 103 16.71 3.09 -2.72
N ALA A 104 17.59 3.51 -1.82
CA ALA A 104 17.77 2.89 -0.51
C ALA A 104 16.52 3.03 0.38
N ARG A 105 16.46 2.20 1.44
CA ARG A 105 15.46 2.26 2.50
C ARG A 105 15.96 3.05 3.71
N PRO A 106 15.08 3.58 4.58
CA PRO A 106 15.49 4.31 5.79
C PRO A 106 16.50 3.56 6.66
N ILE A 107 16.33 2.25 6.85
CA ILE A 107 17.28 1.43 7.62
C ILE A 107 18.71 1.54 7.07
N SER A 108 18.88 1.46 5.75
CA SER A 108 20.18 1.60 5.11
C SER A 108 20.71 3.02 5.25
N MET A 109 19.87 4.03 5.04
CA MET A 109 20.25 5.45 5.13
C MET A 109 20.69 5.82 6.55
N VAL A 110 19.85 5.57 7.57
CA VAL A 110 20.12 5.90 8.97
C VAL A 110 21.39 5.23 9.46
N ARG A 111 21.55 3.92 9.20
CA ARG A 111 22.73 3.18 9.63
C ARG A 111 24.00 3.66 8.93
N TYR A 112 23.94 3.87 7.61
CA TYR A 112 25.09 4.34 6.84
C TYR A 112 25.52 5.73 7.27
N MET A 113 24.60 6.69 7.30
CA MET A 113 24.88 8.08 7.66
C MET A 113 25.30 8.18 9.12
N GLY A 114 24.62 7.48 10.03
CA GLY A 114 24.99 7.45 11.46
C GLY A 114 26.37 6.85 11.71
N GLY A 115 26.77 5.84 10.93
CA GLY A 115 28.11 5.28 10.98
C GLY A 115 29.21 6.19 10.42
N LYS A 116 28.85 7.19 9.60
CA LYS A 116 29.80 8.23 9.15
C LYS A 116 30.06 9.30 10.21
N GLY A 117 29.10 9.53 11.11
CA GLY A 117 29.15 10.57 12.11
C GLY A 117 28.04 11.61 11.91
N GLN A 118 28.32 12.86 12.30
CA GLN A 118 27.33 13.95 12.28
C GLN A 118 27.64 15.02 11.24
N SER A 119 26.61 15.69 10.69
CA SER A 119 26.77 16.69 9.62
C SER A 119 26.41 18.13 10.02
N SER A 120 26.08 18.40 11.29
CA SER A 120 25.59 19.70 11.75
C SER A 120 26.69 20.71 12.12
N ASP A 121 27.82 20.26 12.69
CA ASP A 121 28.86 21.18 13.19
C ASP A 121 30.27 20.70 12.84
N LEU A 122 30.97 21.49 12.02
CA LEU A 122 32.36 21.26 11.59
C LEU A 122 33.36 21.22 12.75
N ASN A 123 33.02 21.79 13.91
CA ASN A 123 33.92 21.89 15.07
C ASN A 123 33.70 20.78 16.10
N LEU A 124 32.63 19.98 15.97
CA LEU A 124 32.39 18.83 16.83
C LEU A 124 33.09 17.58 16.29
N SER A 125 33.36 16.64 17.20
CA SER A 125 33.86 15.32 16.84
C SER A 125 32.96 14.62 15.81
N SER A 126 33.57 13.69 15.07
CA SER A 126 32.85 12.85 14.09
C SER A 126 32.10 13.64 13.02
N TYR A 127 32.54 14.88 12.69
CA TYR A 127 31.96 15.60 11.57
C TYR A 127 32.17 14.85 10.25
N ASN A 128 31.10 14.68 9.50
CA ASN A 128 31.10 14.18 8.13
C ASN A 128 29.93 14.81 7.38
N ILE A 129 30.17 15.35 6.18
CA ILE A 129 29.11 15.97 5.36
C ILE A 129 28.00 14.99 4.98
N ASP A 130 28.31 13.69 4.89
CA ASP A 130 27.36 12.60 4.62
C ASP A 130 26.79 11.98 5.92
N GLY A 131 27.05 12.59 7.08
CA GLY A 131 26.58 12.15 8.39
C GLY A 131 25.12 12.54 8.68
N LEU A 132 24.59 12.05 9.81
CA LEU A 132 23.27 12.46 10.28
C LEU A 132 23.33 13.88 10.88
N PRO A 133 22.34 14.75 10.61
CA PRO A 133 22.26 16.02 11.31
C PRO A 133 21.96 15.77 12.79
N LEU A 134 22.66 16.46 13.68
CA LEU A 134 22.32 16.51 15.10
C LEU A 134 21.01 17.26 15.30
N GLU A 135 20.14 16.69 16.11
CA GLU A 135 18.87 17.26 16.54
C GLU A 135 18.71 16.97 18.04
N GLN A 136 18.54 18.03 18.83
CA GLN A 136 18.48 17.90 20.28
C GLN A 136 17.33 16.96 20.69
N ASP A 137 17.60 16.05 21.62
CA ASP A 137 16.65 15.05 22.12
C ASP A 137 16.13 14.06 21.05
N LEU A 138 16.78 13.99 19.87
CA LEU A 138 16.48 13.03 18.81
C LEU A 138 17.71 12.36 18.17
N ILE A 139 18.73 13.13 17.80
CA ILE A 139 19.98 12.66 17.18
C ILE A 139 21.16 13.34 17.88
N GLU A 140 21.88 12.58 18.70
CA GLU A 140 22.91 13.12 19.58
C GLU A 140 24.26 12.41 19.41
N LEU A 141 25.34 13.10 19.78
CA LEU A 141 26.64 12.47 19.99
C LEU A 141 26.74 11.89 21.39
N VAL A 142 27.26 10.67 21.49
CA VAL A 142 27.61 10.08 22.78
C VAL A 142 28.81 10.81 23.38
N THR A 143 28.68 11.20 24.63
CA THR A 143 29.78 11.70 25.48
C THR A 143 30.11 10.67 26.56
N THR A 144 31.31 10.76 27.15
CA THR A 144 31.71 9.94 28.30
C THR A 144 30.69 10.01 29.45
N GLY A 145 30.16 11.20 29.75
CA GLY A 145 29.14 11.36 30.80
C GLY A 145 27.80 10.73 30.43
N SER A 146 27.39 10.83 29.17
CA SER A 146 26.10 10.28 28.73
C SER A 146 26.05 8.76 28.70
N ILE A 147 27.19 8.07 28.51
CA ILE A 147 27.26 6.60 28.43
C ILE A 147 27.62 5.92 29.76
N ALA A 148 28.06 6.72 30.73
CA ALA A 148 28.33 6.27 32.09
C ALA A 148 27.07 5.65 32.73
N HIS A 149 27.25 4.91 33.82
CA HIS A 149 26.14 4.31 34.55
C HIS A 149 25.13 5.38 35.02
N GLY A 150 23.85 5.21 34.64
CA GLY A 150 22.78 6.19 34.89
C GLY A 150 22.78 7.40 33.94
N GLY A 151 23.69 7.43 32.96
CA GLY A 151 23.72 8.43 31.91
C GLY A 151 22.62 8.23 30.88
N ARG A 152 22.23 9.31 30.20
CA ARG A 152 21.14 9.36 29.21
C ARG A 152 21.26 8.33 28.09
N HIS A 153 22.48 8.10 27.58
CA HIS A 153 22.73 7.20 26.44
C HIS A 153 23.10 5.79 26.87
N ARG A 154 22.99 5.46 28.17
CA ARG A 154 23.44 4.17 28.71
C ARG A 154 22.83 2.98 27.98
N ASN A 155 21.55 3.06 27.62
CA ASN A 155 20.86 1.95 26.97
C ASN A 155 21.39 1.70 25.56
N ALA A 156 21.81 2.74 24.81
CA ALA A 156 22.48 2.55 23.52
C ALA A 156 23.75 1.68 23.62
N TYR A 157 24.52 1.82 24.71
CA TYR A 157 25.68 0.95 24.97
C TYR A 157 25.28 -0.48 25.29
N LEU A 158 24.26 -0.67 26.13
CA LEU A 158 23.80 -2.01 26.49
C LEU A 158 23.30 -2.76 25.25
N LEU A 159 22.44 -2.12 24.46
CA LEU A 159 21.86 -2.68 23.24
C LEU A 159 22.92 -2.95 22.16
N ALA A 160 23.90 -2.05 21.99
CA ALA A 160 24.99 -2.27 21.04
C ALA A 160 25.90 -3.46 21.41
N ASN A 161 25.80 -3.95 22.64
CA ASN A 161 26.56 -5.05 23.19
C ASN A 161 25.67 -6.23 23.61
N GLN A 162 24.43 -6.31 23.12
CA GLN A 162 23.53 -7.43 23.38
C GLN A 162 23.16 -8.11 22.07
N ASP A 163 23.07 -9.44 22.08
CA ASP A 163 22.47 -10.19 20.98
C ASP A 163 20.93 -10.28 21.13
N HIS A 164 20.27 -10.96 20.20
CA HIS A 164 18.81 -11.16 20.24
C HIS A 164 18.32 -12.01 21.42
N ASN A 165 19.22 -12.73 22.11
CA ASN A 165 18.91 -13.49 23.32
C ASN A 165 19.09 -12.65 24.60
N GLY A 166 19.54 -11.40 24.47
CA GLY A 166 19.89 -10.53 25.58
C GLY A 166 21.25 -10.84 26.21
N ASP A 167 22.04 -11.73 25.60
CA ASP A 167 23.37 -12.07 26.10
C ASP A 167 24.34 -10.92 25.81
N PHE A 168 25.07 -10.51 26.83
CA PHE A 168 26.01 -9.40 26.72
C PHE A 168 27.34 -9.85 26.09
N PHE A 169 27.67 -9.24 24.96
CA PHE A 169 28.94 -9.37 24.26
C PHE A 169 29.61 -8.00 24.15
N PRO A 170 30.82 -7.79 24.69
CA PRO A 170 31.52 -6.50 24.67
C PRO A 170 32.11 -6.18 23.28
N ILE A 171 31.25 -6.03 22.27
CA ILE A 171 31.58 -5.60 20.91
C ILE A 171 32.18 -4.20 20.94
N PHE A 172 31.64 -3.33 21.79
CA PHE A 172 32.12 -1.99 22.05
C PHE A 172 32.43 -1.76 23.52
N SER A 173 33.52 -1.06 23.79
CA SER A 173 33.76 -0.44 25.10
C SER A 173 32.98 0.87 25.23
N GLU A 174 32.76 1.35 26.46
CA GLU A 174 32.13 2.66 26.71
C GLU A 174 32.88 3.78 25.97
N GLN A 175 34.22 3.77 26.03
CA GLN A 175 35.06 4.72 25.32
C GLN A 175 34.94 4.58 23.78
N GLY A 176 34.69 3.36 23.29
CA GLY A 176 34.48 3.08 21.87
C GLY A 176 33.17 3.64 21.31
N LEU A 177 32.20 3.98 22.17
CA LEU A 177 30.97 4.65 21.77
C LEU A 177 31.07 6.18 21.81
N VAL A 178 32.06 6.75 22.50
CA VAL A 178 32.20 8.21 22.59
C VAL A 178 32.38 8.81 21.19
N ASN A 179 31.63 9.87 20.90
CA ASN A 179 31.48 10.53 19.60
C ASN A 179 30.76 9.72 18.51
N LYS A 180 30.18 8.54 18.80
CA LYS A 180 29.23 7.90 17.89
C LYS A 180 27.86 8.57 17.96
N VAL A 181 27.09 8.45 16.88
CA VAL A 181 25.74 9.01 16.78
C VAL A 181 24.73 8.02 17.34
N VAL A 182 23.88 8.50 18.24
CA VAL A 182 22.70 7.78 18.74
C VAL A 182 21.43 8.48 18.29
N VAL A 183 20.38 7.70 18.07
CA VAL A 183 19.04 8.17 17.69
C VAL A 183 18.02 7.73 18.75
N HIS A 184 17.10 8.62 19.11
CA HIS A 184 15.99 8.31 20.01
C HIS A 184 14.81 7.77 19.21
N ALA A 185 14.55 6.48 19.29
CA ALA A 185 13.59 5.78 18.43
C ALA A 185 12.98 4.57 19.16
N TRP A 186 12.07 3.85 18.50
CA TRP A 186 11.64 2.53 18.97
C TRP A 186 12.87 1.65 19.21
N ASN A 187 12.90 1.02 20.38
CA ASN A 187 14.12 0.41 20.91
C ASN A 187 14.54 -0.85 20.12
N HIS A 188 13.71 -1.90 20.17
CA HIS A 188 13.89 -3.17 19.45
C HIS A 188 12.59 -4.00 19.56
N ALA A 189 12.49 -5.13 18.85
CA ALA A 189 11.43 -6.09 19.12
C ALA A 189 11.68 -6.76 20.49
N PRO A 190 10.71 -6.77 21.42
CA PRO A 190 10.91 -7.36 22.73
C PRO A 190 11.02 -8.90 22.64
N ALA A 191 11.58 -9.52 23.67
CA ALA A 191 11.75 -10.97 23.73
C ALA A 191 10.40 -11.71 23.79
N ASN A 192 9.41 -11.12 24.47
CA ASN A 192 8.03 -11.61 24.47
C ASN A 192 7.05 -10.52 24.02
N PRO A 193 6.75 -10.42 22.71
CA PRO A 193 5.85 -9.39 22.19
C PRO A 193 4.41 -9.53 22.67
N ASP A 194 4.00 -10.67 23.23
CA ASP A 194 2.66 -10.83 23.81
C ASP A 194 2.54 -10.17 25.20
N LEU A 195 3.65 -9.85 25.86
CA LEU A 195 3.66 -9.36 27.25
C LEU A 195 4.46 -8.06 27.46
N GLU A 196 5.35 -7.73 26.53
CA GLU A 196 6.36 -6.69 26.73
C GLU A 196 6.21 -5.55 25.73
N VAL A 197 6.56 -4.33 26.16
CA VAL A 197 6.59 -3.13 25.34
C VAL A 197 8.00 -2.58 25.35
N SER A 198 8.58 -2.32 24.18
CA SER A 198 9.97 -1.86 24.07
C SER A 198 10.12 -0.37 24.27
N GLY A 199 9.08 0.40 23.93
CA GLY A 199 9.07 1.85 24.06
C GLY A 199 10.11 2.55 23.18
N ALA A 200 10.34 3.82 23.46
CA ALA A 200 11.35 4.64 22.79
C ALA A 200 12.56 4.82 23.69
N ASP A 201 13.76 4.69 23.12
CA ASP A 201 15.03 4.84 23.82
C ASP A 201 16.15 5.26 22.86
N TRP A 202 17.32 5.55 23.40
CA TRP A 202 18.52 5.83 22.64
C TRP A 202 19.12 4.55 22.07
N VAL A 203 19.25 4.51 20.75
CA VAL A 203 19.82 3.40 19.98
C VAL A 203 21.04 3.92 19.21
N LEU A 204 22.11 3.12 19.14
CA LEU A 204 23.22 3.43 18.24
C LEU A 204 22.70 3.51 16.80
N ALA A 205 22.97 4.60 16.08
CA ALA A 205 22.39 4.83 14.75
C ALA A 205 22.71 3.69 13.75
N GLU A 206 23.93 3.13 13.84
CA GLU A 206 24.37 1.97 13.06
C GLU A 206 23.55 0.69 13.31
N HIS A 207 22.84 0.61 14.44
CA HIS A 207 22.03 -0.53 14.87
C HIS A 207 20.52 -0.25 14.78
N TRP A 208 20.10 0.98 14.43
CA TRP A 208 18.70 1.36 14.37
C TRP A 208 17.86 0.40 13.50
N LEU A 209 16.65 0.08 13.96
CA LEU A 209 15.67 -0.71 13.23
C LEU A 209 14.36 0.08 13.06
N PRO A 210 13.68 -0.05 11.92
CA PRO A 210 12.30 0.40 11.79
C PRO A 210 11.37 -0.43 12.71
N TYR A 211 10.16 0.06 12.96
CA TYR A 211 9.14 -0.65 13.73
C TYR A 211 8.60 -1.83 12.91
N GLN A 212 9.14 -3.02 13.17
CA GLN A 212 8.85 -4.27 12.47
C GLN A 212 9.20 -5.49 13.34
N MET A 213 8.62 -6.66 13.07
CA MET A 213 9.09 -7.92 13.69
C MET A 213 10.50 -8.27 13.22
N GLU A 214 11.29 -8.96 14.05
CA GLU A 214 12.61 -9.45 13.64
C GLU A 214 12.56 -10.37 12.41
N THR A 215 11.51 -11.17 12.31
CA THR A 215 11.28 -12.12 11.20
C THR A 215 10.57 -11.48 10.00
N PHE A 216 10.03 -10.27 10.15
CA PHE A 216 9.36 -9.53 9.09
C PHE A 216 10.18 -8.29 8.74
N ILE A 217 11.23 -8.53 7.96
CA ILE A 217 12.20 -7.51 7.58
C ILE A 217 11.62 -6.52 6.56
N THR A 218 12.20 -5.32 6.56
CA THR A 218 11.95 -4.28 5.56
C THR A 218 11.87 -4.89 4.16
N PRO A 219 10.79 -4.66 3.40
CA PRO A 219 10.55 -5.39 2.16
C PRO A 219 11.72 -5.28 1.17
N ALA A 220 12.08 -6.42 0.55
CA ALA A 220 13.26 -6.59 -0.30
C ALA A 220 13.10 -5.98 -1.71
N PHE A 221 12.73 -4.71 -1.77
CA PHE A 221 12.64 -3.90 -2.99
C PHE A 221 12.90 -2.41 -2.70
N PRO A 222 13.33 -1.62 -3.70
CA PRO A 222 13.68 -0.20 -3.55
C PRO A 222 12.58 0.64 -2.89
N GLY A 223 12.97 1.72 -2.21
CA GLY A 223 12.06 2.61 -1.48
C GLY A 223 11.12 3.39 -2.40
N TYR A 224 11.68 4.25 -3.24
CA TYR A 224 10.95 5.21 -4.04
C TYR A 224 10.33 4.55 -5.27
N VAL A 225 9.01 4.61 -5.49
CA VAL A 225 7.96 5.25 -4.67
C VAL A 225 7.26 4.23 -3.76
N SER A 226 6.54 4.68 -2.72
CA SER A 226 5.75 3.80 -1.86
C SER A 226 4.67 3.06 -2.65
N GLY A 227 4.73 1.72 -2.62
CA GLY A 227 3.73 0.86 -3.28
C GLY A 227 2.36 1.02 -2.62
N HIS A 228 2.29 0.92 -1.29
CA HIS A 228 1.03 1.05 -0.54
C HIS A 228 0.35 2.38 -0.83
N SER A 229 1.09 3.49 -0.79
CA SER A 229 0.52 4.81 -1.07
C SER A 229 -0.01 4.93 -2.51
N THR A 230 0.68 4.31 -3.49
CA THR A 230 0.24 4.32 -4.89
C THR A 230 -1.03 3.49 -5.09
N PHE A 231 -1.05 2.25 -4.56
CA PHE A 231 -2.21 1.36 -4.60
C PHE A 231 -3.41 2.01 -3.93
N SER A 232 -3.23 2.48 -2.71
CA SER A 232 -4.32 2.98 -1.90
C SER A 232 -4.95 4.23 -2.45
N ARG A 233 -4.16 5.19 -2.94
CA ARG A 233 -4.76 6.37 -3.60
C ARG A 233 -5.45 5.99 -4.91
N SER A 234 -4.87 5.08 -5.70
CA SER A 234 -5.51 4.60 -6.93
C SER A 234 -6.84 3.90 -6.67
N ALA A 235 -6.90 3.06 -5.65
CA ALA A 235 -8.11 2.37 -5.24
C ALA A 235 -9.16 3.32 -4.67
N ALA A 236 -8.77 4.28 -3.81
CA ALA A 236 -9.69 5.29 -3.28
C ALA A 236 -10.35 6.14 -4.38
N GLU A 237 -9.60 6.53 -5.42
CA GLU A 237 -10.18 7.21 -6.59
C GLU A 237 -11.22 6.33 -7.29
N VAL A 238 -10.91 5.05 -7.51
CA VAL A 238 -11.87 4.12 -8.12
C VAL A 238 -13.11 3.99 -7.24
N MET A 239 -12.95 3.76 -5.94
CA MET A 239 -14.08 3.60 -5.02
C MET A 239 -14.96 4.86 -5.01
N ALA A 240 -14.34 6.04 -4.89
CA ALA A 240 -15.07 7.31 -4.89
C ALA A 240 -15.88 7.53 -6.17
N ASN A 241 -15.29 7.24 -7.32
CA ASN A 241 -15.96 7.40 -8.60
C ASN A 241 -16.96 6.25 -8.87
N PHE A 242 -16.71 5.04 -8.39
CA PHE A 242 -17.56 3.88 -8.64
C PHE A 242 -18.83 3.91 -7.79
N THR A 243 -18.73 4.27 -6.51
CA THR A 243 -19.89 4.46 -5.64
C THR A 243 -20.58 5.81 -5.87
N GLY A 244 -19.89 6.75 -6.54
CA GLY A 244 -20.36 8.11 -6.80
C GLY A 244 -20.30 9.04 -5.58
N SER A 245 -19.59 8.63 -4.54
CA SER A 245 -19.37 9.39 -3.31
C SER A 245 -17.94 9.19 -2.83
N PRO A 246 -17.20 10.23 -2.40
CA PRO A 246 -15.89 10.03 -1.78
C PRO A 246 -15.97 9.38 -0.39
N TYR A 247 -17.17 9.34 0.19
CA TYR A 247 -17.43 8.89 1.56
C TYR A 247 -17.89 7.44 1.62
N PHE A 248 -17.48 6.75 2.68
CA PHE A 248 -18.02 5.43 3.02
C PHE A 248 -19.54 5.48 3.21
N PRO A 249 -20.27 4.36 3.00
CA PRO A 249 -21.71 4.31 3.26
C PRO A 249 -22.04 4.77 4.68
N GLY A 250 -23.01 5.68 4.83
CA GLY A 250 -23.33 6.29 6.13
C GLY A 250 -22.33 7.36 6.62
N GLY A 251 -21.23 7.57 5.89
CA GLY A 251 -20.22 8.59 6.16
C GLY A 251 -19.20 8.20 7.22
N LEU A 252 -19.09 6.94 7.62
CA LEU A 252 -18.11 6.51 8.60
C LEU A 252 -17.85 5.00 8.45
N GLU A 253 -16.59 4.66 8.32
CA GLU A 253 -16.07 3.30 8.47
C GLU A 253 -15.25 3.22 9.75
N GLU A 254 -15.35 2.10 10.47
CA GLU A 254 -14.71 1.92 11.78
C GLU A 254 -14.06 0.55 11.90
N ALA A 255 -12.85 0.50 12.45
CA ALA A 255 -12.17 -0.75 12.79
C ALA A 255 -11.71 -0.71 14.25
N LEU A 256 -12.20 -1.65 15.05
CA LEU A 256 -11.88 -1.78 16.47
C LEU A 256 -10.70 -2.73 16.69
N PHE A 257 -9.74 -2.29 17.49
CA PHE A 257 -8.55 -3.06 17.87
C PHE A 257 -8.43 -3.16 19.39
N THR A 258 -8.28 -4.37 19.90
CA THR A 258 -8.15 -4.69 21.33
C THR A 258 -6.69 -4.66 21.79
N PRO A 259 -6.40 -4.56 23.10
CA PRO A 259 -5.03 -4.47 23.64
C PRO A 259 -4.05 -5.62 23.34
N ASP A 260 -4.51 -6.68 22.68
CA ASP A 260 -3.74 -7.85 22.24
C ASP A 260 -3.56 -7.92 20.70
N TYR A 261 -3.91 -6.82 20.01
CA TYR A 261 -3.85 -6.76 18.56
C TYR A 261 -2.41 -6.75 18.02
N LEU A 262 -1.54 -5.90 18.57
CA LEU A 262 -0.18 -5.70 18.07
C LEU A 262 0.63 -7.00 18.18
N LYS A 263 1.43 -7.27 17.15
CA LYS A 263 2.30 -8.45 17.04
C LYS A 263 3.76 -8.11 17.22
N PHE A 264 4.13 -6.84 17.11
CA PHE A 264 5.53 -6.42 17.19
C PHE A 264 5.95 -6.17 18.64
N GLU A 265 5.01 -5.81 19.50
CA GLU A 265 5.14 -5.64 20.95
C GLU A 265 3.73 -5.58 21.56
N HIS A 266 3.60 -5.70 22.88
CA HIS A 266 2.30 -5.75 23.54
C HIS A 266 1.54 -4.42 23.38
N GLY A 267 0.26 -4.53 23.06
CA GLY A 267 -0.65 -3.41 23.00
C GLY A 267 -1.65 -3.51 21.85
N PRO A 268 -2.36 -2.41 21.56
CA PRO A 268 -2.27 -1.07 22.15
C PRO A 268 -2.58 -1.00 23.66
N THR A 269 -2.24 0.09 24.34
CA THR A 269 -2.45 0.19 25.81
C THR A 269 -3.92 0.23 26.24
N GLN A 270 -4.82 0.49 25.29
CA GLN A 270 -6.26 0.49 25.43
C GLN A 270 -6.89 0.16 24.08
N ALA A 271 -8.15 -0.25 24.07
CA ALA A 271 -8.86 -0.43 22.82
C ALA A 271 -8.90 0.88 22.01
N ILE A 272 -8.73 0.76 20.69
CA ILE A 272 -8.70 1.87 19.75
C ILE A 272 -9.59 1.56 18.57
N THR A 273 -10.38 2.55 18.15
CA THR A 273 -11.15 2.50 16.92
C THR A 273 -10.51 3.43 15.89
N LEU A 274 -9.99 2.85 14.80
CA LEU A 274 -9.64 3.64 13.62
C LEU A 274 -10.93 4.03 12.91
N GLN A 275 -10.98 5.25 12.39
CA GLN A 275 -12.17 5.83 11.78
C GLN A 275 -11.83 6.52 10.46
N TRP A 276 -12.59 6.21 9.41
CA TRP A 276 -12.42 6.84 8.10
C TRP A 276 -13.76 7.35 7.57
N VAL A 277 -13.82 8.63 7.22
CA VAL A 277 -15.03 9.24 6.66
C VAL A 277 -15.05 9.03 5.14
N SER A 278 -13.90 9.19 4.50
CA SER A 278 -13.70 9.02 3.07
C SER A 278 -12.72 7.89 2.74
N TYR A 279 -12.84 7.32 1.54
CA TYR A 279 -11.83 6.39 1.02
C TYR A 279 -10.45 7.02 0.96
N PHE A 280 -10.37 8.35 0.81
CA PHE A 280 -9.12 9.09 0.81
C PHE A 280 -8.46 9.13 2.19
N ASP A 281 -9.24 9.13 3.28
CA ASP A 281 -8.70 9.03 4.64
C ASP A 281 -8.03 7.66 4.84
N ALA A 282 -8.72 6.57 4.48
CA ALA A 282 -8.15 5.23 4.53
C ALA A 282 -6.88 5.12 3.67
N ALA A 283 -6.88 5.70 2.47
CA ALA A 283 -5.70 5.72 1.61
C ALA A 283 -4.53 6.55 2.17
N ASP A 284 -4.84 7.69 2.80
CA ASP A 284 -3.84 8.55 3.41
C ASP A 284 -3.21 7.90 4.64
N ASP A 285 -3.99 7.13 5.38
CA ASP A 285 -3.57 6.31 6.50
C ASP A 285 -2.73 5.11 6.07
N ALA A 286 -3.08 4.46 4.95
CA ALA A 286 -2.26 3.42 4.35
C ALA A 286 -0.86 3.94 3.98
N GLY A 287 -0.74 5.17 3.48
CA GLY A 287 0.56 5.79 3.24
C GLY A 287 1.29 6.20 4.53
N MET A 288 0.55 6.80 5.47
CA MET A 288 1.10 7.28 6.75
C MET A 288 1.65 6.14 7.60
N SER A 289 0.98 4.99 7.59
CA SER A 289 1.41 3.79 8.29
C SER A 289 2.82 3.34 7.91
N ARG A 290 3.26 3.60 6.66
CA ARG A 290 4.61 3.23 6.18
C ARG A 290 5.69 4.16 6.71
N ARG A 291 5.28 5.39 7.05
CA ARG A 291 6.12 6.37 7.71
C ARG A 291 6.25 6.04 9.19
N TRP A 292 5.13 5.70 9.85
CA TRP A 292 5.13 5.28 11.25
C TRP A 292 5.90 3.98 11.47
N SER A 293 5.84 3.03 10.53
CA SER A 293 6.68 1.83 10.60
C SER A 293 8.16 2.11 10.29
N GLY A 294 8.51 3.29 9.78
CA GLY A 294 9.90 3.66 9.48
C GLY A 294 10.47 3.05 8.20
N ILE A 295 9.63 2.53 7.28
CA ILE A 295 10.10 1.88 6.04
C ILE A 295 10.05 2.78 4.80
N HIS A 296 9.31 3.90 4.86
CA HIS A 296 9.25 4.92 3.82
C HIS A 296 9.37 6.34 4.42
N PRO A 297 10.26 7.20 3.92
CA PRO A 297 10.24 8.63 4.21
C PRO A 297 9.10 9.34 3.45
N GLU A 298 8.84 10.60 3.79
CA GLU A 298 7.80 11.42 3.15
C GLU A 298 7.96 11.53 1.62
N ILE A 299 9.21 11.58 1.16
CA ILE A 299 9.54 11.66 -0.27
C ILE A 299 9.13 10.40 -1.05
N ASP A 300 8.99 9.25 -0.39
CA ASP A 300 8.46 8.03 -1.04
C ASP A 300 6.93 8.02 -1.07
N ASP A 301 6.30 8.62 -0.06
CA ASP A 301 4.85 8.55 0.18
C ASP A 301 4.07 9.60 -0.61
N LEU A 302 4.39 10.89 -0.48
CA LEU A 302 3.55 11.94 -1.08
C LEU A 302 3.53 11.89 -2.62
N PRO A 303 4.67 11.69 -3.33
CA PRO A 303 4.65 11.51 -4.77
C PRO A 303 3.90 10.23 -5.20
N ALA A 304 3.96 9.16 -4.40
CA ALA A 304 3.17 7.94 -4.65
C ALA A 304 1.66 8.21 -4.60
N ARG A 305 1.19 9.04 -3.67
CA ARG A 305 -0.24 9.42 -3.63
C ARG A 305 -0.63 10.21 -4.89
N VAL A 306 0.19 11.16 -5.33
CA VAL A 306 -0.07 11.92 -6.58
C VAL A 306 -0.11 10.99 -7.80
N LEU A 307 0.80 10.02 -7.85
CA LEU A 307 0.82 8.98 -8.87
C LEU A 307 -0.47 8.15 -8.84
N GLY A 308 -0.84 7.61 -7.68
CA GLY A 308 -2.04 6.81 -7.50
C GLY A 308 -3.31 7.56 -7.89
N HIS A 309 -3.43 8.84 -7.55
CA HIS A 309 -4.55 9.71 -7.97
C HIS A 309 -4.74 9.69 -9.49
N SER A 310 -3.64 9.92 -10.24
CA SER A 310 -3.70 9.98 -11.70
C SER A 310 -4.06 8.63 -12.32
N ILE A 311 -3.53 7.53 -11.75
CA ILE A 311 -3.79 6.16 -12.19
C ILE A 311 -5.25 5.78 -11.93
N GLY A 312 -5.76 6.00 -10.73
CA GLY A 312 -7.12 5.64 -10.36
C GLY A 312 -8.17 6.32 -11.22
N LEU A 313 -8.02 7.64 -11.46
CA LEU A 313 -8.90 8.37 -12.39
C LEU A 313 -8.79 7.85 -13.83
N GLY A 314 -7.58 7.50 -14.29
CA GLY A 314 -7.36 6.91 -15.61
C GLY A 314 -8.06 5.55 -15.76
N ALA A 315 -7.83 4.67 -14.80
CA ALA A 315 -8.36 3.31 -14.78
C ALA A 315 -9.89 3.30 -14.67
N TYR A 316 -10.47 4.11 -13.77
CA TYR A 316 -11.92 4.23 -13.68
C TYR A 316 -12.54 4.72 -15.00
N ARG A 317 -12.01 5.79 -15.62
CA ARG A 317 -12.49 6.26 -16.94
C ARG A 317 -12.41 5.16 -17.99
N ARG A 318 -11.34 4.36 -17.99
CA ARG A 318 -11.19 3.24 -18.92
C ARG A 318 -12.24 2.17 -18.65
N ALA A 319 -12.47 1.79 -17.40
CA ALA A 319 -13.47 0.82 -16.99
C ALA A 319 -14.90 1.29 -17.34
N SER A 320 -15.24 2.55 -17.05
CA SER A 320 -16.54 3.15 -17.41
C SER A 320 -16.83 3.06 -18.90
N ASN A 321 -15.83 3.28 -19.76
CA ASN A 321 -15.97 3.13 -21.21
C ASN A 321 -16.22 1.67 -21.65
N LEU A 322 -15.81 0.69 -20.84
CA LEU A 322 -16.10 -0.73 -21.09
C LEU A 322 -17.52 -1.10 -20.63
N PHE A 323 -18.07 -0.42 -19.62
CA PHE A 323 -19.41 -0.69 -19.10
C PHE A 323 -20.54 -0.32 -20.05
N THR A 324 -20.34 0.69 -20.89
CA THR A 324 -21.34 1.17 -21.85
C THR A 324 -21.57 0.23 -23.03
N GLY A 325 -20.81 -0.88 -23.09
CA GLY A 325 -20.77 -1.77 -24.24
C GLY A 325 -20.14 -1.07 -25.45
N VAL A 326 -19.41 -1.83 -26.27
CA VAL A 326 -19.36 -1.45 -27.68
C VAL A 326 -20.81 -1.66 -28.15
N PRO A 327 -21.48 -0.68 -28.77
CA PRO A 327 -22.70 -0.99 -29.51
C PRO A 327 -22.39 -2.20 -30.39
N GLU A 328 -23.27 -3.17 -30.53
CA GLU A 328 -23.03 -4.33 -31.41
C GLU A 328 -23.51 -3.98 -32.84
N PRO A 329 -22.74 -3.32 -33.74
CA PRO A 329 -22.98 -3.47 -35.16
C PRO A 329 -22.43 -4.83 -35.63
N SER A 330 -21.42 -5.41 -34.97
CA SER A 330 -20.76 -6.65 -35.39
C SER A 330 -21.67 -7.87 -35.34
N SER A 331 -22.41 -8.10 -34.26
CA SER A 331 -23.28 -9.28 -34.14
C SER A 331 -24.49 -9.20 -35.07
N LEU A 332 -25.07 -8.00 -35.24
CA LEU A 332 -26.13 -7.77 -36.23
C LEU A 332 -25.63 -7.90 -37.67
N VAL A 333 -24.45 -7.36 -37.98
CA VAL A 333 -23.81 -7.49 -39.30
C VAL A 333 -23.37 -8.93 -39.56
N LEU A 334 -22.85 -9.65 -38.57
CA LEU A 334 -22.49 -11.07 -38.67
C LEU A 334 -23.73 -11.94 -38.81
N MET A 335 -24.82 -11.65 -38.10
CA MET A 335 -26.10 -12.35 -38.28
C MET A 335 -26.75 -12.03 -39.64
N LEU A 336 -26.65 -10.79 -40.13
CA LEU A 336 -27.08 -10.41 -41.47
C LEU A 336 -26.25 -11.10 -42.55
N LEU A 337 -24.92 -11.12 -42.42
CA LEU A 337 -24.02 -11.82 -43.34
C LEU A 337 -24.22 -13.34 -43.29
N ALA A 338 -24.45 -13.92 -42.12
CA ALA A 338 -24.80 -15.33 -41.96
C ALA A 338 -26.17 -15.63 -42.60
N ALA A 339 -27.16 -14.77 -42.42
CA ALA A 339 -28.48 -14.92 -43.04
C ALA A 339 -28.44 -14.79 -44.57
N ILE A 340 -27.61 -13.88 -45.11
CA ILE A 340 -27.40 -13.69 -46.55
C ILE A 340 -26.68 -14.92 -47.14
N THR A 341 -25.64 -15.43 -46.48
CA THR A 341 -24.90 -16.64 -46.93
C THR A 341 -25.72 -17.93 -46.79
N LEU A 342 -26.65 -18.00 -45.83
CA LEU A 342 -27.63 -19.10 -45.71
C LEU A 342 -28.75 -19.01 -46.75
N ARG A 343 -29.18 -17.81 -47.16
CA ARG A 343 -30.13 -17.62 -48.27
C ARG A 343 -29.50 -18.00 -49.61
N SER A 344 -28.27 -17.54 -49.88
CA SER A 344 -27.58 -17.88 -51.12
C SER A 344 -27.33 -19.38 -51.26
N ARG A 345 -27.15 -20.13 -50.15
CA ARG A 345 -27.03 -21.60 -50.19
C ARG A 345 -28.33 -22.33 -50.54
N LYS A 346 -29.52 -21.77 -50.24
CA LYS A 346 -30.80 -22.38 -50.63
C LYS A 346 -31.09 -22.22 -52.13
N ASP A 347 -30.65 -21.11 -52.73
CA ASP A 347 -30.85 -20.87 -54.15
C ASP A 347 -29.94 -21.77 -55.03
N TRP A 348 -28.74 -22.11 -54.55
CA TRP A 348 -27.83 -23.06 -55.23
C TRP A 348 -28.34 -24.50 -55.26
N THR A 349 -29.21 -24.92 -54.32
CA THR A 349 -29.76 -26.28 -54.33
C THR A 349 -30.87 -26.50 -55.37
N HIS A 350 -31.41 -25.44 -55.99
CA HIS A 350 -32.39 -25.55 -57.07
C HIS A 350 -31.77 -25.59 -58.48
N GLU A 351 -30.55 -25.06 -58.68
CA GLU A 351 -29.92 -25.01 -60.02
C GLU A 351 -29.06 -26.23 -60.38
N VAL A 352 -28.67 -27.09 -59.44
CA VAL A 352 -27.78 -28.24 -59.72
C VAL A 352 -28.50 -29.47 -60.33
N SER A 353 -29.81 -29.40 -60.57
CA SER A 353 -30.58 -30.52 -61.16
C SER A 353 -30.60 -30.57 -62.70
N GLN A 354 -29.95 -29.63 -63.40
CA GLN A 354 -29.90 -29.66 -64.87
C GLN A 354 -28.51 -29.34 -65.42
N CYS A 355 -27.61 -30.33 -65.43
CA CYS A 355 -26.41 -30.26 -66.26
C CYS A 355 -26.19 -31.61 -66.97
N PRO A 356 -26.28 -31.69 -68.31
CA PRO A 356 -26.14 -32.95 -69.02
C PRO A 356 -24.66 -33.33 -69.19
N CYS A 357 -24.34 -34.58 -68.83
CA CYS A 357 -23.06 -35.22 -69.11
C CYS A 357 -22.68 -35.09 -70.59
N LYS A 358 -21.52 -34.52 -70.88
CA LYS A 358 -20.80 -34.74 -72.13
C LYS A 358 -19.47 -35.41 -71.86
N SER A 359 -19.24 -36.41 -72.69
CA SER A 359 -18.18 -37.40 -72.77
C SER A 359 -16.75 -36.82 -72.81
N SER A 360 -15.86 -37.59 -72.19
CA SER A 360 -14.39 -37.51 -72.22
C SER A 360 -13.79 -37.43 -73.63
N PRO A 361 -12.52 -36.99 -73.72
CA PRO A 361 -11.52 -37.94 -74.20
C PRO A 361 -10.21 -37.95 -73.40
N SER A 362 -9.66 -39.15 -73.37
CA SER A 362 -8.36 -39.59 -72.88
C SER A 362 -7.16 -38.84 -73.47
N PHE A 363 -6.14 -38.57 -72.65
CA PHE A 363 -4.74 -38.55 -73.11
C PHE A 363 -3.78 -39.06 -72.02
N LEU A 364 -3.03 -40.10 -72.38
CA LEU A 364 -1.89 -40.69 -71.70
C LEU A 364 -0.60 -39.90 -72.00
N ARG A 365 0.31 -39.79 -71.02
CA ARG A 365 1.81 -39.79 -71.10
C ARG A 365 2.36 -39.41 -69.71
N SER A 366 2.87 -40.35 -68.92
CA SER A 366 4.24 -40.89 -68.84
C SER A 366 5.29 -39.98 -68.16
N VAL A 367 5.57 -40.32 -66.89
CA VAL A 367 6.88 -40.45 -66.18
C VAL A 367 7.99 -39.41 -66.43
N SER A 368 8.34 -38.67 -65.37
CA SER A 368 9.65 -38.69 -64.68
C SER A 368 9.59 -37.88 -63.39
#